data_AF-A0A928ZI60-F1
#
_entry.id   AF-A0A928ZI60-F1
#
_cell.length_a   1.000
_cell.length_b   1.000
_cell.length_c   1.000
_cell.angle_alpha   90.00
_cell.angle_beta   90.00
_cell.angle_gamma   90.00
#
_symmetry.space_group_name_H-M   'P 1'
#
loop_
_entity.id
_entity.type
_entity.pdbx_description
1 polymer ?
#
loop_
_entity_poly.entity_id
_entity_poly.type
_entity_poly.pdbx_seq_one_letter_code
_entity_poly.pdbx_strand_id
1 'polypeptide(L)'
;MLNTYYLTPNDSLKIIFRLCLALLIGAIIGIERQMKHKPAGLRTHMLVSFGSAVFMIIPLQTAILPPNPDALSRVIQGIAAGVGFLGAGEIVRQSSQQSQQLEIHGLTSAASVWVSAGLGVAAGFGLWQLGLIGAVLTFVVLNVFKRFE
;
A
#
# COMPACT_ATOMS: atom_id res chain seq x y z
N MET A 1 19.36 15.24 -7.51
CA MET A 1 18.20 14.95 -6.63
C MET A 1 16.85 14.98 -7.34
N LEU A 2 16.65 15.79 -8.39
CA LEU A 2 15.38 15.82 -9.15
C LEU A 2 15.11 14.58 -10.02
N ASN A 3 16.17 13.91 -10.50
CA ASN A 3 16.10 12.83 -11.49
C ASN A 3 15.30 11.59 -11.04
N THR A 4 15.16 11.38 -9.73
CA THR A 4 14.45 10.24 -9.16
C THR A 4 12.93 10.37 -9.30
N TYR A 5 12.42 11.61 -9.33
CA TYR A 5 10.97 11.91 -9.37
C TYR A 5 10.43 12.01 -10.79
N TYR A 6 11.25 12.54 -11.72
CA TYR A 6 10.87 12.70 -13.13
C TYR A 6 10.70 11.34 -13.82
N LEU A 7 9.47 11.07 -14.24
CA LEU A 7 9.09 9.99 -15.14
C LEU A 7 8.87 10.58 -16.52
N THR A 8 9.73 10.28 -17.48
CA THR A 8 9.40 10.60 -18.87
C THR A 8 8.39 9.59 -19.39
N PRO A 9 7.50 9.95 -20.33
CA PRO A 9 6.44 9.06 -20.84
C PRO A 9 6.92 7.72 -21.42
N ASN A 10 8.21 7.59 -21.74
CA ASN A 10 8.81 6.39 -22.32
C ASN A 10 9.88 5.75 -21.42
N ASP A 11 9.98 6.12 -20.14
CA ASP A 11 10.95 5.53 -19.19
C ASP A 11 10.44 4.20 -18.62
N SER A 12 10.32 3.19 -19.47
CA SER A 12 9.80 1.87 -19.10
C SER A 12 10.59 1.24 -17.95
N LEU A 13 11.91 1.47 -17.88
CA LEU A 13 12.76 0.93 -16.83
C LEU A 13 12.40 1.49 -15.45
N LYS A 14 12.21 2.82 -15.31
CA LYS A 14 11.77 3.40 -14.04
C LYS A 14 10.37 2.95 -13.66
N ILE A 15 9.46 2.83 -14.64
CA ILE A 15 8.09 2.36 -14.40
C ILE A 15 8.13 0.92 -13.86
N ILE A 16 8.81 0.01 -14.56
CA ILE A 16 8.96 -1.39 -14.14
C ILE A 16 9.59 -1.46 -12.75
N PHE A 17 10.66 -0.72 -12.49
CA PHE A 17 11.31 -0.68 -11.18
C PHE A 17 10.33 -0.26 -10.07
N ARG A 18 9.59 0.84 -10.25
CA ARG A 18 8.63 1.34 -9.25
C ARG A 18 7.48 0.35 -9.00
N LEU A 19 6.97 -0.29 -10.05
CA LEU A 19 5.90 -1.29 -9.93
C LEU A 19 6.40 -2.59 -9.27
N CYS A 20 7.58 -3.08 -9.63
CA CYS A 20 8.22 -4.22 -8.97
C CYS A 20 8.53 -3.92 -7.51
N LEU A 21 8.97 -2.70 -7.19
CA LEU A 21 9.20 -2.27 -5.82
C LEU A 21 7.89 -2.25 -5.01
N ALA A 22 6.80 -1.75 -5.59
CA ALA A 22 5.48 -1.78 -4.94
C ALA A 22 5.02 -3.22 -4.67
N LEU A 23 5.21 -4.14 -5.63
CA LEU A 23 4.94 -5.57 -5.42
C LEU A 23 5.80 -6.15 -4.29
N LEU A 24 7.09 -5.81 -4.23
CA LEU A 24 8.01 -6.26 -3.18
C LEU A 24 7.59 -5.74 -1.80
N ILE A 25 7.25 -4.45 -1.70
CA ILE A 25 6.75 -3.83 -0.46
C ILE A 25 5.49 -4.53 0.03
N GLY A 26 4.51 -4.72 -0.85
CA GLY A 26 3.29 -5.46 -0.54
C GLY A 26 3.58 -6.92 -0.15
N ALA A 27 4.57 -7.55 -0.76
CA ALA A 27 4.98 -8.90 -0.42
C ALA A 27 5.60 -9.00 0.98
N ILE A 28 6.49 -8.08 1.36
CA ILE A 28 7.13 -8.03 2.68
C ILE A 28 6.06 -8.01 3.79
N ILE A 29 5.04 -7.17 3.63
CA ILE A 29 3.94 -7.07 4.60
C ILE A 29 3.05 -8.32 4.53
N GLY A 30 2.67 -8.72 3.31
CA GLY A 30 1.71 -9.78 3.06
C GLY A 30 2.17 -11.19 3.43
N ILE A 31 3.49 -11.47 3.42
CA ILE A 31 4.04 -12.77 3.84
C ILE A 31 3.68 -13.06 5.31
N GLU A 32 3.88 -12.07 6.18
CA GLU A 32 3.53 -12.19 7.60
C GLU A 32 2.03 -12.46 7.78
N ARG A 33 1.19 -11.74 7.04
CA ARG A 33 -0.27 -11.90 7.10
C ARG A 33 -0.70 -13.30 6.66
N GLN A 34 -0.13 -13.78 5.56
CA GLN A 34 -0.42 -15.11 5.02
C GLN A 34 -0.02 -16.21 6.00
N MET A 35 1.18 -16.12 6.56
CA MET A 35 1.71 -17.08 7.53
C MET A 35 0.86 -17.12 8.81
N LYS A 36 0.29 -15.99 9.22
CA LYS A 36 -0.62 -15.91 10.39
C LYS A 36 -2.10 -16.10 10.04
N HIS A 37 -2.38 -16.62 8.83
CA HIS A 37 -3.73 -16.93 8.32
C HIS A 37 -4.73 -15.77 8.47
N LYS A 38 -4.23 -14.54 8.27
CA LYS A 38 -5.09 -13.35 8.24
C LYS A 38 -5.84 -13.29 6.90
N PRO A 39 -7.10 -12.82 6.88
CA PRO A 39 -7.91 -12.83 5.66
C PRO A 39 -7.33 -11.98 4.53
N ALA A 40 -6.82 -10.78 4.85
CA ALA A 40 -5.94 -10.02 3.97
C ALA A 40 -4.51 -10.61 3.98
N GLY A 41 -4.25 -11.55 3.06
CA GLY A 41 -2.97 -12.24 2.91
C GLY A 41 -2.04 -11.67 1.84
N LEU A 42 -1.05 -12.45 1.42
CA LEU A 42 0.03 -12.01 0.51
C LEU A 42 -0.47 -11.30 -0.75
N ARG A 43 -1.40 -11.94 -1.47
CA ARG A 43 -1.92 -11.40 -2.74
C ARG A 43 -2.63 -10.06 -2.55
N THR A 44 -3.37 -9.90 -1.45
CA THR A 44 -4.09 -8.65 -1.14
C THR A 44 -3.13 -7.50 -0.97
N HIS A 45 -2.08 -7.67 -0.16
CA HIS A 45 -1.10 -6.62 0.09
C HIS A 45 -0.29 -6.26 -1.15
N MET A 46 0.10 -7.25 -1.96
CA MET A 46 0.76 -7.02 -3.25
C MET A 46 -0.11 -6.21 -4.21
N LEU A 47 -1.39 -6.58 -4.37
CA LEU A 47 -2.31 -5.89 -5.27
C LEU A 47 -2.66 -4.47 -4.80
N VAL A 48 -2.86 -4.26 -3.50
CA VAL A 48 -3.14 -2.93 -2.94
C VAL A 48 -1.95 -1.99 -3.12
N SER A 49 -0.74 -2.45 -2.84
CA SER A 49 0.48 -1.66 -3.02
C SER A 49 0.73 -1.36 -4.51
N PHE A 50 0.64 -2.38 -5.37
CA PHE A 50 0.77 -2.24 -6.82
C PHE A 50 -0.27 -1.28 -7.42
N GLY A 51 -1.55 -1.45 -7.10
CA GLY A 51 -2.62 -0.58 -7.61
C GLY A 51 -2.44 0.87 -7.19
N SER A 52 -1.99 1.10 -5.95
CA SER A 52 -1.66 2.45 -5.46
C SER A 52 -0.50 3.07 -6.23
N ALA A 53 0.53 2.27 -6.56
CA ALA A 53 1.64 2.73 -7.38
C ALA A 53 1.20 3.09 -8.81
N VAL A 54 0.33 2.27 -9.42
CA VAL A 54 -0.26 2.54 -10.74
C VAL A 54 -1.01 3.87 -10.72
N PHE A 55 -1.92 4.08 -9.76
CA PHE A 55 -2.67 5.34 -9.65
C PHE A 55 -1.77 6.55 -9.44
N MET A 56 -0.66 6.40 -8.74
CA MET A 56 0.32 7.48 -8.56
C MET A 56 1.14 7.76 -9.83
N ILE A 57 1.44 6.75 -10.64
CA ILE A 57 2.22 6.89 -11.87
C ILE A 57 1.42 7.56 -13.00
N ILE A 58 0.10 7.32 -13.10
CA ILE A 58 -0.76 7.92 -14.13
C ILE A 58 -0.59 9.44 -14.25
N PRO A 59 -0.79 10.26 -13.20
CA PRO A 59 -0.63 11.71 -13.28
C PRO A 59 0.83 12.13 -13.54
N LEU A 60 1.82 11.31 -13.18
CA LEU A 60 3.24 11.59 -13.46
C LEU A 60 3.60 11.36 -14.93
N GLN A 61 2.86 10.51 -15.62
CA GLN A 61 3.05 10.22 -17.05
C GLN A 61 2.26 11.18 -17.96
N THR A 62 1.10 11.66 -17.50
CA THR A 62 0.24 12.54 -18.28
C THR A 62 0.55 14.03 -18.10
N ALA A 63 1.41 14.39 -17.13
CA ALA A 63 1.78 15.78 -16.89
C ALA A 63 2.70 16.31 -18.01
N ILE A 64 2.17 17.21 -18.83
CA ILE A 64 2.90 17.96 -19.89
C ILE A 64 3.87 18.99 -19.25
N LEU A 65 3.60 19.39 -18.01
CA LEU A 65 4.34 20.35 -17.18
C LEU A 65 4.84 19.66 -15.90
N PRO A 66 5.70 20.29 -15.07
CA PRO A 66 6.14 19.72 -13.81
C PRO A 66 4.95 19.24 -12.95
N PRO A 67 5.12 18.16 -12.15
CA PRO A 67 4.02 17.58 -11.39
C PRO A 67 3.32 18.63 -10.51
N ASN A 68 2.01 18.84 -10.72
CA ASN A 68 1.23 19.78 -9.92
C ASN A 68 0.98 19.14 -8.53
N PRO A 69 1.49 19.73 -7.43
CA PRO A 69 1.34 19.18 -6.07
C PRO A 69 -0.11 18.96 -5.64
N ASP A 70 -1.05 19.81 -6.08
CA ASP A 70 -2.48 19.68 -5.77
C ASP A 70 -3.09 18.47 -6.48
N ALA A 71 -2.70 18.24 -7.74
CA ALA A 71 -3.17 17.08 -8.50
C ALA A 71 -2.68 15.78 -7.88
N LEU A 72 -1.40 15.72 -7.47
CA LEU A 72 -0.83 14.57 -6.79
C LEU A 72 -1.51 14.34 -5.42
N SER A 73 -1.74 15.42 -4.66
CA SER A 73 -2.42 15.34 -3.37
C SER A 73 -3.83 14.79 -3.49
N ARG A 74 -4.58 15.17 -4.53
CA ARG A 74 -5.92 14.61 -4.81
C ARG A 74 -5.88 13.12 -5.13
N VAL A 75 -4.86 12.66 -5.86
CA VAL A 75 -4.67 11.22 -6.14
C VAL A 75 -4.39 10.46 -4.85
N ILE A 76 -3.51 10.98 -3.98
CA ILE A 76 -3.22 10.38 -2.68
C ILE A 76 -4.49 10.32 -1.80
N GLN A 77 -5.27 11.41 -1.76
CA GLN A 77 -6.55 11.44 -1.03
C GLN A 77 -7.55 10.40 -1.57
N GLY A 78 -7.66 10.26 -2.89
CA GLY A 78 -8.53 9.27 -3.53
C GLY A 78 -8.12 7.83 -3.19
N ILE A 79 -6.82 7.52 -3.22
CA ILE A 79 -6.29 6.21 -2.81
C ILE A 79 -6.58 5.95 -1.33
N ALA A 80 -6.29 6.91 -0.45
CA ALA A 80 -6.52 6.79 0.99
C ALA A 80 -8.01 6.52 1.31
N ALA A 81 -8.92 7.24 0.64
CA ALA A 81 -10.36 7.03 0.78
C ALA A 81 -10.80 5.66 0.24
N GLY A 82 -10.33 5.27 -0.96
CA GLY A 82 -10.69 3.99 -1.59
C GLY A 82 -10.24 2.77 -0.77
N VAL A 83 -9.03 2.82 -0.20
CA VAL A 83 -8.49 1.74 0.64
C VAL A 83 -9.23 1.65 1.98
N GLY A 84 -9.81 2.76 2.47
CA GLY A 84 -10.69 2.77 3.63
C GLY A 84 -11.85 1.78 3.51
N PHE A 85 -12.44 1.64 2.31
CA PHE A 85 -13.51 0.65 2.07
C PHE A 85 -13.00 -0.80 2.12
N LEU A 86 -11.78 -1.07 1.65
CA LEU A 86 -11.16 -2.40 1.78
C LEU A 86 -10.90 -2.74 3.26
N GLY A 87 -10.43 -1.77 4.04
CA GLY A 87 -10.22 -1.91 5.47
C GLY A 87 -11.52 -2.18 6.23
N ALA A 88 -12.58 -1.42 5.93
CA ALA A 88 -13.91 -1.67 6.49
C ALA A 88 -14.45 -3.05 6.10
N GLY A 89 -14.28 -3.46 4.84
CA GLY A 89 -14.65 -4.80 4.37
C GLY A 89 -13.91 -5.92 5.11
N GLU A 90 -12.63 -5.73 5.41
CA GLU A 90 -11.82 -6.69 6.19
C GLU A 90 -12.31 -6.83 7.63
N ILE A 91 -12.73 -5.73 8.27
CA ILE A 91 -13.29 -5.75 9.63
C ILE A 91 -14.64 -6.48 9.65
N VAL A 92 -15.56 -6.09 8.76
CA VAL A 92 -16.90 -6.68 8.69
C VAL A 92 -16.84 -8.17 8.36
N ARG A 93 -15.98 -8.58 7.42
CA ARG A 93 -15.81 -9.98 7.04
C ARG A 93 -15.37 -10.86 8.22
N GLN A 94 -14.46 -10.38 9.08
CA GLN A 94 -14.05 -11.13 10.27
C GLN A 94 -15.18 -11.23 11.30
N SER A 95 -15.91 -10.15 11.56
CA SER A 95 -17.04 -10.17 12.49
C SER A 95 -18.16 -11.11 12.04
N SER A 96 -18.46 -11.22 10.74
CA SER A 96 -19.48 -12.14 10.24
C SER A 96 -19.10 -13.63 10.35
N GLN A 97 -17.81 -13.97 10.36
CA GLN A 97 -17.35 -15.36 10.47
C GLN A 97 -17.42 -15.90 11.92
N GLN A 98 -17.52 -15.03 12.94
CA GLN A 98 -17.36 -15.42 14.35
C GLN A 98 -18.66 -15.47 15.20
N SER A 99 -19.83 -15.25 14.59
CA SER A 99 -21.19 -15.44 15.17
C SER A 99 -21.69 -14.41 16.21
N GLN A 100 -22.98 -14.08 16.06
CA GLN A 100 -24.00 -13.47 16.96
C GLN A 100 -23.71 -12.28 17.90
N GLN A 101 -22.46 -11.90 18.20
CA GLN A 101 -22.11 -10.69 18.93
C GLN A 101 -21.18 -9.81 18.11
N LEU A 102 -21.43 -8.50 18.12
CA LEU A 102 -20.78 -7.50 17.29
C LEU A 102 -19.37 -7.17 17.83
N GLU A 103 -18.49 -8.17 17.92
CA GLU A 103 -17.09 -7.96 18.31
C GLU A 103 -16.27 -7.52 17.08
N ILE A 104 -15.65 -6.34 17.19
CA ILE A 104 -14.85 -5.73 16.12
C ILE A 104 -13.51 -6.45 16.04
N HIS A 105 -13.34 -7.31 15.04
CA HIS A 105 -12.09 -8.01 14.75
C HIS A 105 -11.42 -7.44 13.50
N GLY A 106 -10.11 -7.60 13.39
CA GLY A 106 -9.39 -7.29 12.14
C GLY A 106 -8.87 -5.86 11.97
N LEU A 107 -8.91 -5.01 13.01
CA LEU A 107 -8.34 -3.65 12.97
C LEU A 107 -6.89 -3.64 12.45
N THR A 108 -6.03 -4.53 12.94
CA THR A 108 -4.63 -4.63 12.49
C THR A 108 -4.54 -5.05 11.02
N SER A 109 -5.47 -5.89 10.52
CA SER A 109 -5.52 -6.26 9.10
C SER A 109 -5.92 -5.07 8.24
N ALA A 110 -6.97 -4.36 8.62
CA ALA A 110 -7.37 -3.13 7.95
C ALA A 110 -6.23 -2.09 7.93
N ALA A 111 -5.57 -1.86 9.07
CA ALA A 111 -4.43 -0.95 9.17
C ALA A 111 -3.26 -1.39 8.27
N SER A 112 -2.93 -2.68 8.23
CA SER A 112 -1.85 -3.19 7.39
C SER A 112 -2.13 -3.01 5.89
N VAL A 113 -3.39 -3.14 5.47
CA VAL A 113 -3.83 -2.88 4.09
C VAL A 113 -3.69 -1.39 3.77
N TRP A 114 -4.11 -0.51 4.70
CA TRP A 114 -3.95 0.94 4.57
C TRP A 114 -2.49 1.37 4.41
N VAL A 115 -1.59 0.84 5.25
CA VAL A 115 -0.15 1.11 5.15
C VAL A 115 0.43 0.60 3.83
N SER A 116 0.01 -0.57 3.36
CA SER A 116 0.48 -1.13 2.09
C SER A 116 0.15 -0.24 0.89
N ALA A 117 -1.01 0.42 0.92
CA ALA A 117 -1.40 1.39 -0.08
C ALA A 117 -0.52 2.64 -0.04
N GLY A 118 -0.31 3.22 1.15
CA GLY A 118 0.55 4.39 1.32
C GLY A 118 2.00 4.15 0.88
N LEU A 119 2.55 2.97 1.17
CA LEU A 119 3.90 2.61 0.71
C LEU A 119 3.93 2.30 -0.79
N GLY A 120 2.82 1.80 -1.36
CA GLY A 120 2.64 1.68 -2.81
C GLY A 120 2.63 3.03 -3.51
N VAL A 121 1.96 4.04 -2.94
CA VAL A 121 2.03 5.43 -3.39
C VAL A 121 3.47 5.93 -3.37
N ALA A 122 4.21 5.71 -2.27
CA ALA A 122 5.61 6.12 -2.16
C ALA A 122 6.47 5.47 -3.26
N ALA A 123 6.31 4.17 -3.51
CA ALA A 123 6.99 3.47 -4.59
C ALA A 123 6.62 4.05 -5.97
N GLY A 124 5.33 4.25 -6.25
CA GLY A 124 4.83 4.84 -7.48
C GLY A 124 5.33 6.27 -7.71
N PHE A 125 5.51 7.06 -6.65
CA PHE A 125 6.07 8.41 -6.73
C PHE A 125 7.60 8.42 -6.89
N GLY A 126 8.29 7.31 -6.61
CA GLY A 126 9.73 7.18 -6.71
C GLY A 126 10.48 7.37 -5.38
N LEU A 127 9.76 7.46 -4.26
CA LEU A 127 10.29 7.52 -2.90
C LEU A 127 10.64 6.12 -2.39
N TRP A 128 11.57 5.45 -3.06
CA TRP A 128 11.90 4.05 -2.79
C TRP A 128 12.47 3.84 -1.38
N GLN A 129 13.26 4.79 -0.84
CA GLN A 129 13.76 4.70 0.54
C GLN A 129 12.59 4.70 1.54
N LEU A 130 11.63 5.61 1.36
CA LEU A 130 10.46 5.71 2.23
C LEU A 130 9.63 4.41 2.17
N GLY A 131 9.44 3.88 0.96
CA GLY A 131 8.74 2.62 0.74
C GLY A 131 9.40 1.44 1.47
N LEU A 132 10.73 1.28 1.34
CA LEU A 132 11.46 0.18 1.98
C LEU A 132 11.55 0.33 3.50
N ILE A 133 11.89 1.52 4.00
CA ILE A 133 11.95 1.80 5.45
C ILE A 133 10.57 1.55 6.06
N GLY A 134 9.51 2.07 5.44
CA GLY A 134 8.15 1.85 5.90
C GLY A 134 7.73 0.39 5.87
N ALA A 135 8.13 -0.38 4.85
CA ALA A 135 7.82 -1.81 4.78
C ALA A 135 8.50 -2.59 5.90
N VAL A 136 9.78 -2.30 6.19
CA VAL A 136 10.53 -2.92 7.29
C VAL A 136 9.92 -2.55 8.64
N LEU A 137 9.63 -1.27 8.88
CA LEU A 137 8.98 -0.83 10.12
C LEU A 137 7.61 -1.48 10.31
N THR A 138 6.82 -1.59 9.25
CA THR A 138 5.52 -2.27 9.27
C THR A 138 5.69 -3.74 9.64
N PHE A 139 6.63 -4.44 9.00
CA PHE A 139 6.93 -5.83 9.32
C PHE A 139 7.38 -6.01 10.77
N VAL A 140 8.21 -5.10 11.30
CA VAL A 140 8.65 -5.12 12.70
C VAL A 140 7.46 -4.94 13.64
N VAL A 141 6.59 -3.97 13.37
CA VAL A 141 5.36 -3.75 14.17
C VAL A 141 4.50 -5.02 14.20
N LEU A 142 4.24 -5.62 13.03
CA LEU A 142 3.38 -6.80 12.92
C LEU A 142 3.97 -8.08 13.57
N ASN A 143 5.29 -8.18 13.69
CA ASN A 143 5.95 -9.37 14.23
C ASN A 143 6.39 -9.23 15.69
N VAL A 144 7.00 -8.11 16.05
CA VAL A 144 7.60 -7.91 17.37
C VAL A 144 6.51 -7.53 18.38
N PHE A 145 5.64 -6.58 18.03
CA PHE A 145 4.69 -6.03 18.98
C PHE A 145 3.51 -6.96 19.26
N LYS A 146 3.20 -7.87 18.33
CA LYS A 146 2.22 -8.94 18.56
C LYS A 146 2.52 -9.77 19.82
N ARG A 147 3.79 -9.89 20.25
CA ARG A 147 4.12 -10.64 21.47
C ARG A 147 3.64 -9.97 22.77
N PHE A 148 3.27 -8.70 22.70
CA PHE A 148 2.78 -7.93 23.85
C PHE A 148 1.24 -7.79 23.86
N GLU A 149 0.56 -8.32 22.84
CA GLU A 149 -0.91 -8.39 22.72
C GLU A 149 -1.39 -9.83 22.97
#